data_AF-Q85JV1-F1
#
_entry.id   AF-Q85JV1-F1
#
_cell.length_a   1.000
_cell.length_b   1.000
_cell.length_c   1.000
_cell.angle_alpha   90.00
_cell.angle_beta   90.00
_cell.angle_gamma   90.00
#
_symmetry.space_group_name_H-M   'P 1'
#
loop_
_entity.id
_entity.type
_entity.pdbx_description
1 polymer ?
#
loop_
_entity_poly.entity_id
_entity_poly.type
_entity_poly.pdbx_seq_one_letter_code
_entity_poly.pdbx_strand_id
1 'polypeptide(L)' 'FDSLSSSRLPFSIHFYLIGILFLVFDIEVIFLFPINYLFYTMNFFEWMYLSFMILMILYLGLEFEKLEGSLKWFF' A
#
# COMPACT_ATOMS: atom_id res chain seq x y z
N PHE A 1 23.69 29.15 -27.24
CA PHE A 1 22.83 29.59 -26.12
C PHE A 1 22.43 28.35 -25.33
N ASP A 2 23.33 28.04 -24.40
CA ASP A 2 23.28 27.18 -23.22
C ASP A 2 22.41 25.92 -23.22
N SER A 3 23.07 24.80 -23.51
CA SER A 3 22.70 23.43 -23.14
C SER A 3 22.89 23.17 -21.64
N LEU A 4 22.45 24.10 -20.79
CA LEU A 4 22.56 24.03 -19.32
C LEU A 4 21.17 24.04 -18.65
N SER A 5 20.10 23.68 -19.37
CA SER A 5 18.86 23.28 -18.72
C SER A 5 19.12 21.94 -18.01
N SER A 6 19.45 22.03 -16.73
CA SER A 6 19.63 20.90 -15.83
C SER A 6 18.51 19.89 -16.04
N SER A 7 18.85 18.71 -16.57
CA SER A 7 17.99 17.52 -16.62
C SER A 7 17.56 17.02 -15.23
N ARG A 8 18.09 17.64 -14.17
CA ARG A 8 17.71 17.49 -12.77
C ARG A 8 16.57 18.46 -12.45
N LEU A 9 15.39 18.17 -12.97
CA LEU A 9 14.17 18.74 -12.40
C LEU A 9 14.04 18.23 -10.95
N PRO A 10 13.69 19.07 -9.98
CA PRO A 10 13.53 18.64 -8.60
C PRO A 10 12.48 17.53 -8.54
N PHE A 11 12.84 16.41 -7.91
CA PHE A 11 11.95 15.26 -7.75
C PHE A 11 10.82 15.63 -6.79
N SER A 12 9.57 15.42 -7.20
CA SER A 12 8.45 15.68 -6.29
C SER A 12 8.40 14.58 -5.23
N ILE A 13 8.46 14.97 -3.96
CA ILE A 13 8.37 14.05 -2.81
C ILE A 13 7.03 13.29 -2.80
N HIS A 14 5.98 13.84 -3.42
CA HIS A 14 4.69 13.17 -3.56
C HIS A 14 4.79 11.85 -4.34
N PHE A 15 5.44 11.84 -5.50
CA PHE A 15 5.64 10.60 -6.26
C PHE A 15 6.52 9.58 -5.51
N TYR A 16 7.46 10.04 -4.69
CA TYR A 16 8.26 9.16 -3.82
C TYR A 16 7.38 8.44 -2.79
N LEU A 17 6.53 9.19 -2.08
CA LEU A 17 5.66 8.66 -1.03
C LEU A 17 4.64 7.66 -1.61
N ILE A 18 4.06 7.96 -2.77
CA ILE A 18 3.16 7.03 -3.48
C ILE A 18 3.90 5.74 -3.85
N GLY A 19 5.17 5.83 -4.25
CA GLY A 19 5.99 4.66 -4.57
C GLY A 19 6.28 3.77 -3.35
N ILE A 20 6.56 4.37 -2.19
CA ILE A 20 6.73 3.63 -0.93
C ILE A 20 5.42 2.96 -0.51
N LEU A 21 4.32 3.69 -0.57
CA LEU A 21 2.98 3.21 -0.24
C LEU A 21 2.58 2.01 -1.09
N PHE A 22 2.82 2.07 -2.40
CA PHE A 22 2.62 0.95 -3.29
C PHE A 22 3.49 -0.26 -2.91
N LEU A 23 4.76 -0.04 -2.57
CA LEU A 23 5.67 -1.10 -2.17
C LEU A 23 5.23 -1.79 -0.87
N VAL A 24 4.79 -1.02 0.13
CA VAL A 24 4.27 -1.54 1.40
C VAL A 24 3.00 -2.36 1.13
N PHE A 25 2.06 -1.82 0.35
CA PHE A 25 0.84 -2.51 -0.01
C PHE A 25 1.10 -3.83 -0.77
N ASP A 26 2.05 -3.85 -1.70
CA ASP A 26 2.45 -5.08 -2.41
C ASP A 26 3.00 -6.14 -1.45
N ILE A 27 3.81 -5.72 -0.46
CA ILE A 27 4.31 -6.63 0.58
C ILE A 27 3.17 -7.19 1.43
N GLU A 28 2.20 -6.36 1.81
CA GLU A 28 1.05 -6.79 2.61
C GLU A 28 0.14 -7.77 1.84
N VAL A 29 -0.01 -7.60 0.53
CA VAL A 29 -0.75 -8.55 -0.32
C VAL A 29 -0.04 -9.90 -0.44
N ILE A 30 1.31 -9.94 -0.42
CA ILE A 30 2.05 -11.20 -0.37
C ILE A 30 1.70 -12.00 0.90
N PHE A 31 1.44 -11.33 2.03
CA PHE A 31 0.99 -12.00 3.25
C PHE A 31 -0.44 -12.58 3.17
N LEU A 32 -1.27 -12.15 2.20
CA LEU A 32 -2.59 -12.77 1.97
C LEU A 32 -2.50 -14.12 1.26
N PHE A 33 -1.42 -14.40 0.51
CA PHE A 33 -1.24 -15.71 -0.15
C PHE A 33 -1.27 -16.92 0.80
N PRO A 34 -0.50 -16.95 1.90
CA PRO A 34 -0.51 -18.09 2.82
C PRO A 34 -1.87 -18.31 3.52
N ILE A 35 -2.71 -17.27 3.64
CA ILE A 35 -4.07 -17.41 4.21
C ILE A 35 -4.99 -18.23 3.32
N ASN A 36 -4.86 -18.09 2.00
CA ASN A 36 -5.61 -18.94 1.07
C ASN A 36 -5.22 -20.42 1.22
N TYR A 37 -3.96 -20.70 1.54
CA TYR A 37 -3.52 -22.07 1.83
C TYR A 37 -4.06 -22.58 3.19
N LEU A 38 -4.11 -21.71 4.21
CA LEU A 38 -4.65 -22.02 5.54
C LEU A 38 -6.14 -22.36 5.53
N PHE A 39 -6.89 -22.02 4.46
CA PHE A 39 -8.29 -22.40 4.31
C PHE A 39 -8.51 -23.92 4.36
N TYR A 40 -7.55 -24.70 3.87
CA TYR A 40 -7.66 -26.16 3.84
C TYR A 40 -7.28 -26.83 5.16
N THR A 41 -6.62 -26.12 6.07
CA THR A 41 -6.08 -26.71 7.32
C THR A 41 -6.78 -26.22 8.58
N MET A 42 -7.35 -25.01 8.57
CA MET A 42 -7.98 -24.38 9.73
C MET A 42 -9.50 -24.52 9.70
N ASN A 43 -10.14 -24.36 10.87
CA ASN A 43 -11.59 -24.24 10.95
C ASN A 43 -12.07 -23.01 10.18
N PHE A 44 -13.22 -23.11 9.51
CA PHE A 44 -13.80 -22.02 8.71
C PHE A 44 -13.95 -20.71 9.51
N PHE A 45 -14.40 -20.79 10.76
CA PHE A 45 -14.57 -19.61 11.63
C PHE A 45 -13.23 -18.94 11.98
N GLU A 46 -12.19 -19.73 12.26
CA GLU A 46 -10.86 -19.21 12.58
C GLU A 46 -10.21 -18.56 11.36
N TRP A 47 -10.34 -19.22 10.20
CA TRP A 47 -9.88 -18.66 8.92
C TRP A 47 -10.57 -17.32 8.62
N MET A 48 -11.90 -17.26 8.76
CA MET A 48 -12.68 -16.06 8.49
C MET A 48 -12.32 -14.91 9.45
N TYR A 49 -12.08 -15.21 10.73
CA TYR A 49 -11.63 -14.21 11.70
C TYR A 49 -10.26 -13.64 11.33
N LEU A 50 -9.32 -14.50 10.97
CA LEU A 50 -7.93 -14.12 10.64
C LEU A 50 -7.89 -13.31 9.33
N SER A 51 -8.64 -13.73 8.31
CA SER A 51 -8.77 -12.98 7.06
C SER A 51 -9.41 -11.62 7.27
N PHE A 52 -10.45 -11.54 8.12
CA PHE A 52 -11.14 -10.30 8.41
C PHE A 52 -10.22 -9.31 9.14
N MET A 53 -9.45 -9.79 10.13
CA MET A 53 -8.50 -8.94 10.86
C MET A 53 -7.46 -8.29 9.93
N ILE A 54 -6.91 -9.07 8.99
CA ILE A 54 -5.90 -8.54 8.05
C ILE A 54 -6.52 -7.55 7.06
N LEU A 55 -7.71 -7.84 6.55
CA LEU A 55 -8.43 -6.90 5.69
C LEU A 55 -8.76 -5.59 6.41
N MET A 56 -9.10 -5.64 7.70
CA MET A 56 -9.35 -4.44 8.50
C MET A 56 -8.08 -3.60 8.69
N ILE A 57 -6.92 -4.23 8.88
CA ILE A 57 -5.64 -3.51 8.99
C ILE A 57 -5.30 -2.82 7.66
N LEU A 58 -5.41 -3.53 6.55
CA LEU A 58 -5.21 -2.98 5.19
C LEU A 58 -6.13 -1.79 4.92
N TYR A 59 -7.40 -1.92 5.29
CA TYR A 59 -8.39 -0.86 5.10
C TYR A 59 -8.05 0.39 5.93
N LEU A 60 -7.72 0.21 7.21
CA LEU A 60 -7.37 1.31 8.12
C LEU A 60 -6.06 2.00 7.71
N GLY A 61 -5.06 1.25 7.24
CA GLY A 61 -3.82 1.81 6.69
C GLY A 61 -4.10 2.72 5.50
N LEU A 62 -4.95 2.26 4.58
CA LEU A 62 -5.33 3.02 3.39
C LEU A 62 -6.19 4.26 3.72
N GLU A 63 -7.06 4.20 4.73
CA GLU A 63 -7.78 5.39 5.21
C GLU A 63 -6.85 6.42 5.85
N PHE A 64 -5.88 5.96 6.65
CA PHE A 64 -4.89 6.83 7.27
C PHE A 64 -4.07 7.60 6.22
N GLU A 65 -3.59 6.91 5.18
CA GLU A 65 -2.83 7.52 4.09
C GLU A 65 -3.67 8.53 3.28
N LYS A 66 -4.96 8.24 3.07
CA LYS A 66 -5.89 9.20 2.43
C LYS A 66 -5.99 10.51 3.23
N LEU A 67 -6.04 10.42 4.57
CA LEU A 67 -6.11 11.58 5.44
C LEU A 67 -4.80 12.38 5.45
N GLU A 68 -3.65 11.70 5.35
CA GLU A 68 -2.33 12.34 5.28
C GLU A 68 -2.12 13.14 3.98
N GLY A 69 -3.00 12.95 2.98
CA GLY A 69 -3.01 13.74 1.76
C GLY A 69 -1.97 13.31 0.72
N SER A 70 -1.26 12.21 0.95
CA SER A 70 -0.33 11.61 -0.03
C SER A 70 -1.01 11.25 -1.35
N LEU A 71 -2.31 10.97 -1.30
CA LEU A 71 -3.18 10.60 -2.43
C LEU A 71 -3.95 11.78 -3.05
N LYS A 72 -3.80 13.01 -2.54
CA LYS A 72 -4.44 14.19 -3.16
C LYS A 72 -3.73 14.53 -4.45
N TRP A 73 -4.23 13.97 -5.54
CA TRP A 73 -3.94 14.45 -6.89
C TRP A 73 -4.78 15.71 -7.13
N PHE A 74 -4.16 16.87 -6.94
CA PHE A 74 -4.66 18.22 -7.26
C PHE A 74 -5.94 18.68 -6.53
N PHE A 75 -5.75 19.60 -5.59
CA PHE A 75 -6.28 20.98 -5.69
C PHE A 75 -5.27 21.95 -5.07
#